data_AF-A0A6N8XIW6-F1
#
_entry.id   AF-A0A6N8XIW6-F1
#
_cell.length_a   1.000
_cell.length_b   1.000
_cell.length_c   1.000
_cell.angle_alpha   90.00
_cell.angle_beta   90.00
_cell.angle_gamma   90.00
#
_symmetry.space_group_name_H-M   'P 1'
#
loop_
_entity.id
_entity.type
_entity.pdbx_description
1 polymer ?
#
loop_
_entity_poly.entity_id
_entity_poly.type
_entity_poly.pdbx_seq_one_letter_code
_entity_poly.pdbx_strand_id
1 'polypeptide(L)'
;MATTKSVARRIQATRRLVRDGATADDVDRAKNRLDAVFSAYPGIVAERSRLRAEADGFVVTCACGTGDLGRAAAWAVDFIADRVRASASTDADTTRVRCSATQFVQFQNSLYYASELHPGHRPNAQLSETPLPTLLGRAMGAFVHHYDSARGEDRSIPPLAVWANALRALDAEGTDQRQLGRRTVTSKRVAEVVVSRLEKRGRVSVEAKATPGRRGKARIVQLTPTGTAARNAAVRLVDTVQEDWRQRFSNAGIVRLHEALSRVVDRLPVELPHHVTGYGAGDPSVTGGDYVLEDPGPPRIPAHGQDWPVVIREPGSAARHLPLPALLSQVLAAFAIDYERERLGHLSVVSNFLRFVGDEGVT
;
A
#
# COMPACT_ATOMS: atom_id res chain seq x y z
N MET A 1 17.38 -17.77 7.12
CA MET A 1 17.31 -16.85 8.29
C MET A 1 18.71 -16.49 8.77
N ALA A 2 19.21 -15.28 8.47
CA ALA A 2 20.48 -14.82 9.02
C ALA A 2 20.30 -14.46 10.51
N THR A 3 21.04 -15.12 11.40
CA THR A 3 20.95 -14.91 12.86
C THR A 3 21.44 -13.51 13.26
N THR A 4 20.90 -12.96 14.35
CA THR A 4 21.24 -11.63 14.91
C THR A 4 22.75 -11.41 15.12
N LYS A 5 23.52 -12.49 15.33
CA LYS A 5 25.00 -12.48 15.40
C LYS A 5 25.67 -12.11 14.05
N SER A 6 25.06 -12.42 12.91
CA SER A 6 25.53 -12.08 11.57
C SER A 6 25.48 -10.56 11.33
N VAL A 7 24.40 -9.91 11.76
CA VAL A 7 24.21 -8.46 11.58
C VAL A 7 25.18 -7.65 12.45
N ALA A 8 25.40 -8.06 13.70
CA ALA A 8 26.35 -7.39 14.59
C ALA A 8 27.80 -7.47 14.08
N ARG A 9 28.24 -8.64 13.58
CA ARG A 9 29.57 -8.79 12.93
C ARG A 9 29.68 -7.95 11.65
N ARG A 10 28.60 -7.83 10.87
CA ARG A 10 28.56 -6.98 9.67
C ARG A 10 28.75 -5.51 10.02
N ILE A 11 28.12 -5.00 11.09
CA ILE A 11 28.27 -3.62 11.56
C ILE A 11 29.71 -3.34 12.04
N GLN A 12 30.33 -4.29 12.75
CA GLN A 12 31.69 -4.14 13.28
C GLN A 12 32.76 -4.14 12.18
N ALA A 13 32.64 -5.02 11.17
CA ALA A 13 33.52 -5.02 9.99
C ALA A 13 33.38 -3.74 9.16
N THR A 14 32.15 -3.22 9.03
CA THR A 14 31.86 -1.96 8.33
C THR A 14 32.51 -0.77 9.02
N ARG A 15 32.48 -0.71 10.37
CA ARG A 15 33.12 0.37 11.14
C ARG A 15 34.64 0.38 11.02
N ARG A 16 35.27 -0.78 10.83
CA ARG A 16 36.74 -0.91 10.66
C ARG A 16 37.19 -0.42 9.28
N LEU A 17 36.47 -0.81 8.22
CA LEU A 17 36.65 -0.34 6.85
C LEU A 17 36.56 1.20 6.70
N VAL A 18 35.70 1.83 7.50
CA VAL A 18 35.50 3.29 7.48
C VAL A 18 36.57 4.05 8.28
N ARG A 19 37.25 3.41 9.23
CA ARG A 19 38.19 4.06 10.15
C ARG A 19 39.67 3.88 9.79
N ASP A 20 40.05 2.69 9.32
CA ASP A 20 41.46 2.29 9.22
C ASP A 20 41.95 2.08 7.78
N GLY A 21 41.08 2.31 6.77
CA GLY A 21 41.31 1.92 5.39
C GLY A 21 41.06 0.42 5.15
N ALA A 22 40.84 0.02 3.89
CA ALA A 22 40.59 -1.37 3.54
C ALA A 22 41.90 -2.16 3.49
N THR A 23 42.03 -3.21 4.29
CA THR A 23 43.13 -4.19 4.13
C THR A 23 42.86 -5.11 2.94
N ALA A 24 43.90 -5.79 2.42
CA ALA A 24 43.72 -6.78 1.35
C ALA A 24 42.68 -7.86 1.72
N ASP A 25 42.69 -8.33 2.96
CA ASP A 25 41.71 -9.30 3.50
C ASP A 25 40.27 -8.74 3.52
N ASP A 26 40.10 -7.44 3.72
CA ASP A 26 38.78 -6.81 3.71
C ASP A 26 38.24 -6.67 2.28
N VAL A 27 39.12 -6.40 1.32
CA VAL A 27 38.78 -6.40 -0.11
C VAL A 27 38.40 -7.80 -0.58
N ASP A 28 39.15 -8.83 -0.19
CA ASP A 28 38.84 -10.22 -0.56
C ASP A 28 37.53 -10.72 0.07
N ARG A 29 37.25 -10.36 1.33
CA ARG A 29 35.94 -10.67 1.94
C ARG A 29 34.79 -9.90 1.29
N ALA A 30 35.01 -8.64 0.91
CA ALA A 30 34.01 -7.85 0.18
C ALA A 30 33.72 -8.46 -1.19
N LYS A 31 34.77 -8.89 -1.90
CA LYS A 31 34.70 -9.56 -3.20
C LYS A 31 33.92 -10.87 -3.12
N ASN A 32 34.30 -11.77 -2.21
CA ASN A 32 33.62 -13.06 -2.03
C ASN A 32 32.12 -12.90 -1.74
N ARG A 33 31.73 -11.84 -1.02
CA ARG A 33 30.31 -11.57 -0.75
C ARG A 33 29.59 -10.97 -1.95
N LEU A 34 30.23 -10.14 -2.75
CA LEU A 34 29.64 -9.63 -3.99
C LEU A 34 29.47 -10.75 -5.02
N ASP A 35 30.44 -11.65 -5.14
CA ASP A 35 30.36 -12.81 -6.03
C ASP A 35 29.15 -13.69 -5.67
N ALA A 36 28.87 -13.87 -4.38
CA ALA A 36 27.66 -14.56 -3.92
C ALA A 36 26.37 -13.83 -4.30
N VAL A 37 26.34 -12.49 -4.23
CA VAL A 37 25.18 -11.67 -4.63
C VAL A 37 24.95 -11.73 -6.13
N PHE A 38 26.02 -11.58 -6.94
CA PHE A 38 25.92 -11.64 -8.39
C PHE A 38 25.47 -13.01 -8.88
N SER A 39 25.98 -14.08 -8.27
CA SER A 39 25.58 -15.45 -8.61
C SER A 39 24.11 -15.72 -8.32
N ALA A 40 23.51 -15.02 -7.35
CA ALA A 40 22.10 -15.15 -6.99
C ALA A 40 21.16 -14.23 -7.80
N TYR A 41 21.68 -13.23 -8.53
CA TYR A 41 20.87 -12.23 -9.24
C TYR A 41 20.70 -12.60 -10.73
N PRO A 42 19.51 -13.04 -11.19
CA PRO A 42 19.34 -13.69 -12.49
C PRO A 42 19.59 -12.81 -13.73
N GLY A 43 19.68 -11.48 -13.57
CA GLY A 43 20.02 -10.55 -14.65
C GLY A 43 21.46 -10.03 -14.65
N ILE A 44 22.29 -10.41 -13.67
CA ILE A 44 23.70 -10.04 -13.59
C ILE A 44 24.56 -11.24 -14.04
N VAL A 45 25.50 -10.99 -14.95
CA VAL A 45 26.50 -11.97 -15.38
C VAL A 45 27.65 -11.93 -14.38
N ALA A 46 27.58 -12.79 -13.36
CA ALA A 46 28.55 -12.84 -12.26
C ALA A 46 30.00 -12.97 -12.74
N GLU A 47 30.26 -13.84 -13.72
CA GLU A 47 31.60 -14.09 -14.28
C GLU A 47 32.24 -12.85 -14.94
N ARG A 48 31.40 -11.90 -15.39
CA ARG A 48 31.85 -10.65 -16.03
C ARG A 48 31.86 -9.47 -15.06
N SER A 49 31.34 -9.64 -13.85
CA SER A 49 31.25 -8.59 -12.84
C SER A 49 32.50 -8.57 -11.95
N ARG A 50 32.94 -7.39 -11.50
CA ARG A 50 34.24 -7.21 -10.81
C ARG A 50 34.16 -6.17 -9.70
N LEU A 51 34.87 -6.42 -8.60
CA LEU A 51 35.16 -5.43 -7.57
C LEU A 51 36.62 -4.99 -7.66
N ARG A 52 36.88 -3.68 -7.61
CA ARG A 52 38.22 -3.10 -7.47
C ARG A 52 38.24 -2.10 -6.32
N ALA A 53 39.25 -2.18 -5.47
CA ALA A 53 39.54 -1.15 -4.47
C ALA A 53 40.39 -0.03 -5.11
N GLU A 54 40.09 1.21 -4.76
CA GLU A 54 40.83 2.42 -5.15
C GLU A 54 41.21 3.22 -3.90
N ALA A 55 42.09 4.21 -4.05
CA ALA A 55 42.64 4.99 -2.92
C ALA A 55 41.55 5.69 -2.08
N ASP A 56 40.41 5.99 -2.69
CA ASP A 56 39.29 6.76 -2.20
C ASP A 56 37.97 5.97 -2.09
N GLY A 57 38.01 4.64 -2.35
CA GLY A 57 36.83 3.79 -2.20
C GLY A 57 36.84 2.50 -3.02
N PHE A 58 35.68 2.18 -3.59
CA PHE A 58 35.45 0.96 -4.35
C PHE A 58 34.81 1.29 -5.71
N VAL A 59 35.24 0.55 -6.73
CA VAL A 59 34.59 0.50 -8.03
C VAL A 59 34.01 -0.89 -8.23
N VAL A 60 32.69 -0.95 -8.32
CA VAL A 60 31.93 -2.16 -8.62
C VAL A 60 31.53 -2.12 -10.09
N THR A 61 31.90 -3.13 -10.86
CA THR A 61 31.48 -3.30 -12.24
C THR A 61 30.46 -4.42 -12.29
N CYS A 62 29.22 -4.12 -12.64
CA CYS A 62 28.13 -5.06 -12.82
C CYS A 62 27.90 -5.26 -14.32
N ALA A 63 28.26 -6.43 -14.83
CA ALA A 63 27.88 -6.83 -16.19
C ALA A 63 26.47 -7.42 -16.15
N CYS A 64 25.54 -6.82 -16.89
CA CYS A 64 24.16 -7.26 -16.97
C CYS A 64 23.97 -8.10 -18.25
N GLY A 65 23.06 -9.07 -18.20
CA GLY A 65 22.74 -9.89 -19.38
C GLY A 65 22.13 -9.07 -20.52
N THR A 66 21.90 -9.71 -21.67
CA THR A 66 21.07 -9.13 -22.74
C THR A 66 19.58 -9.48 -22.51
N GLY A 67 18.66 -8.71 -23.10
CA GLY A 67 17.21 -8.92 -22.98
C GLY A 67 16.57 -8.23 -21.76
N ASP A 68 15.31 -8.57 -21.48
CA ASP A 68 14.49 -7.87 -20.45
C ASP A 68 15.05 -8.00 -19.04
N LEU A 69 15.52 -9.19 -18.66
CA LEU A 69 16.13 -9.43 -17.34
C LEU A 69 17.44 -8.66 -17.17
N GLY A 70 18.23 -8.56 -18.22
CA GLY A 70 19.46 -7.77 -18.24
C GLY A 70 19.21 -6.27 -18.12
N ARG A 71 18.24 -5.74 -18.87
CA ARG A 71 17.81 -4.34 -18.75
C ARG A 71 17.26 -4.01 -17.37
N ALA A 72 16.46 -4.92 -16.79
CA ALA A 72 15.93 -4.77 -15.44
C ALA A 72 17.06 -4.78 -14.38
N ALA A 73 18.06 -5.64 -14.55
CA ALA A 73 19.23 -5.65 -13.67
C ALA A 73 20.06 -4.37 -13.75
N ALA A 74 20.31 -3.86 -14.96
CA ALA A 74 21.02 -2.59 -15.15
C ALA A 74 20.28 -1.43 -14.47
N TRP A 75 18.97 -1.34 -14.67
CA TRP A 75 18.11 -0.34 -14.01
C TRP A 75 18.13 -0.49 -12.48
N ALA A 76 18.04 -1.72 -11.96
CA ALA A 76 18.07 -1.96 -10.52
C ALA A 76 19.41 -1.57 -9.89
N VAL A 77 20.54 -1.88 -10.56
CA VAL A 77 21.88 -1.49 -10.11
C VAL A 77 22.03 0.03 -10.08
N ASP A 78 21.58 0.72 -11.12
CA ASP A 78 21.61 2.18 -11.22
C ASP A 78 20.73 2.85 -10.14
N PHE A 79 19.49 2.36 -9.99
CA PHE A 79 18.57 2.81 -8.94
C PHE A 79 19.14 2.64 -7.52
N ILE A 80 19.77 1.49 -7.24
CA ILE A 80 20.39 1.23 -5.94
C ILE A 80 21.59 2.16 -5.73
N ALA A 81 22.39 2.40 -6.77
CA ALA A 81 23.52 3.32 -6.70
C ALA A 81 23.07 4.75 -6.38
N ASP A 82 22.05 5.26 -7.06
CA ASP A 82 21.46 6.58 -6.79
C ASP A 82 20.94 6.68 -5.35
N ARG A 83 20.21 5.65 -4.89
CA ARG A 83 19.67 5.58 -3.52
C ARG A 83 20.75 5.68 -2.43
N VAL A 84 21.93 5.09 -2.66
CA VAL A 84 23.07 5.19 -1.73
C VAL A 84 23.99 6.36 -2.04
N ARG A 85 23.62 7.22 -3.01
CA ARG A 85 24.38 8.39 -3.48
C ARG A 85 25.75 8.02 -4.04
N ALA A 86 25.89 6.83 -4.59
CA ALA A 86 27.10 6.40 -5.31
C ALA A 86 27.06 6.91 -6.75
N SER A 87 28.24 7.15 -7.34
CA SER A 87 28.32 7.57 -8.73
C SER A 87 28.19 6.33 -9.62
N ALA A 88 27.14 6.26 -10.43
CA ALA A 88 26.96 5.21 -11.43
C ALA A 88 27.22 5.73 -12.85
N SER A 89 27.72 4.85 -13.71
CA SER A 89 27.82 5.08 -15.14
C SER A 89 27.50 3.79 -15.86
N THR A 90 26.56 3.82 -16.78
CA THR A 90 26.10 2.64 -17.52
C THR A 90 26.47 2.77 -18.98
N ASP A 91 27.19 1.77 -19.48
CA ASP A 91 27.42 1.53 -20.91
C ASP A 91 26.64 0.27 -21.31
N ALA A 92 26.34 0.10 -22.59
CA ALA A 92 25.49 -0.94 -23.22
C ALA A 92 24.97 -2.08 -22.32
N ASP A 93 25.86 -2.90 -21.75
CA ASP A 93 25.56 -4.04 -20.88
C ASP A 93 26.27 -3.99 -19.51
N THR A 94 26.91 -2.88 -19.15
CA THR A 94 27.80 -2.79 -18.01
C THR A 94 27.55 -1.51 -17.20
N THR A 95 27.21 -1.66 -15.92
CA THR A 95 27.10 -0.53 -14.99
C THR A 95 28.30 -0.50 -14.05
N ARG A 96 29.04 0.61 -14.05
CA ARG A 96 30.15 0.87 -13.11
C ARG A 96 29.68 1.82 -12.01
N VAL A 97 29.81 1.39 -10.76
CA VAL A 97 29.44 2.13 -9.56
C VAL A 97 30.70 2.46 -8.76
N ARG A 98 31.03 3.75 -8.63
CA ARG A 98 32.08 4.25 -7.73
C ARG A 98 31.45 4.72 -6.42
N CYS A 99 31.95 4.19 -5.30
CA CYS A 99 31.37 4.41 -3.99
C CYS A 99 32.45 4.44 -2.90
N SER A 100 32.24 5.24 -1.86
CA SER A 100 33.03 5.16 -0.62
C SER A 100 32.79 3.83 0.10
N ALA A 101 33.62 3.49 1.10
CA ALA A 101 33.44 2.25 1.89
C ALA A 101 32.04 2.14 2.54
N THR A 102 31.49 3.24 3.06
CA THR A 102 30.14 3.26 3.65
C THR A 102 29.06 3.00 2.61
N GLN A 103 29.17 3.67 1.46
CA GLN A 103 28.23 3.52 0.35
C GLN A 103 28.31 2.12 -0.25
N PHE A 104 29.50 1.54 -0.36
CA PHE A 104 29.71 0.17 -0.81
C PHE A 104 28.95 -0.84 0.05
N VAL A 105 29.02 -0.72 1.37
CA VAL A 105 28.28 -1.63 2.27
C VAL A 105 26.77 -1.47 2.11
N GLN A 106 26.28 -0.23 1.98
CA GLN A 106 24.85 0.03 1.75
C GLN A 106 24.38 -0.49 0.39
N PHE A 107 25.19 -0.28 -0.65
CA PHE A 107 24.98 -0.76 -2.01
C PHE A 107 24.88 -2.29 -2.01
N GLN A 108 25.86 -2.96 -1.42
CA GLN A 108 25.91 -4.41 -1.32
C GLN A 108 24.71 -5.01 -0.58
N ASN A 109 24.32 -4.42 0.56
CA ASN A 109 23.15 -4.89 1.31
C ASN A 109 21.86 -4.70 0.52
N SER A 110 21.73 -3.59 -0.22
CA SER A 110 20.56 -3.31 -1.05
C SER A 110 20.49 -4.23 -2.26
N LEU A 111 21.64 -4.54 -2.88
CA LEU A 111 21.75 -5.48 -4.00
C LEU A 111 21.44 -6.91 -3.54
N TYR A 112 21.94 -7.33 -2.38
CA TYR A 112 21.61 -8.62 -1.77
C TYR A 112 20.12 -8.72 -1.41
N TYR A 113 19.55 -7.65 -0.83
CA TYR A 113 18.11 -7.62 -0.57
C TYR A 113 17.30 -7.73 -1.87
N ALA A 114 17.73 -7.03 -2.92
CA ALA A 114 17.11 -7.12 -4.24
C ALA A 114 17.30 -8.50 -4.92
N SER A 115 18.40 -9.21 -4.68
CA SER A 115 18.59 -10.59 -5.21
C SER A 115 17.67 -11.59 -4.53
N GLU A 116 17.42 -11.42 -3.23
CA GLU A 116 16.49 -12.25 -2.44
C GLU A 116 15.02 -11.91 -2.76
N LEU A 117 14.75 -10.67 -3.19
CA LEU A 117 13.50 -10.29 -3.83
C LEU A 117 13.51 -10.80 -5.27
N HIS A 118 13.47 -12.12 -5.48
CA HIS A 118 13.09 -12.64 -6.78
C HIS A 118 11.74 -11.98 -7.15
N PRO A 119 11.66 -11.20 -8.25
CA PRO A 119 10.37 -10.84 -8.78
C PRO A 119 9.71 -12.15 -9.16
N GLY A 120 8.89 -12.69 -8.26
CA GLY A 120 8.23 -13.95 -8.45
C GLY A 120 7.48 -13.85 -9.76
N HIS A 121 7.92 -14.58 -10.77
CA HIS A 121 7.15 -14.76 -11.97
C HIS A 121 6.00 -15.66 -11.56
N ARG A 122 4.88 -15.05 -11.12
CA ARG A 122 3.64 -15.81 -11.11
C ARG A 122 3.42 -16.15 -12.58
N PRO A 123 3.33 -17.44 -12.96
CA PRO A 123 2.83 -17.76 -14.28
C PRO A 123 1.57 -16.93 -14.44
N ASN A 124 1.43 -16.25 -15.58
CA ASN A 124 0.24 -15.48 -15.90
C ASN A 124 -0.95 -16.44 -15.77
N ALA A 125 -1.55 -16.54 -14.58
CA ALA A 125 -2.91 -16.99 -14.46
C ALA A 125 -3.63 -16.09 -15.43
N GLN A 126 -4.22 -16.69 -16.47
CA GLN A 126 -4.82 -15.88 -17.52
C GLN A 126 -5.78 -14.92 -16.80
N LEU A 127 -5.76 -13.64 -17.16
CA LEU A 127 -6.62 -12.67 -16.47
C LEU A 127 -8.10 -13.11 -16.52
N SER A 128 -8.47 -13.90 -17.52
CA SER A 128 -9.75 -14.61 -17.68
C SER A 128 -10.08 -15.60 -16.55
N GLU A 129 -9.08 -16.20 -15.92
CA GLU A 129 -9.23 -17.17 -14.83
C GLU A 129 -9.11 -16.51 -13.45
N THR A 130 -8.71 -15.24 -13.38
CA THR A 130 -8.58 -14.53 -12.12
C THR A 130 -9.97 -14.11 -11.61
N PRO A 131 -10.38 -14.50 -10.39
CA PRO A 131 -11.68 -14.09 -9.85
C PRO A 131 -11.82 -12.58 -9.77
N LEU A 132 -13.00 -12.06 -10.14
CA LEU A 132 -13.29 -10.62 -10.14
C LEU A 132 -12.91 -9.92 -8.82
N PRO A 133 -13.19 -10.45 -7.61
CA PRO A 133 -12.77 -9.81 -6.37
C PRO A 133 -11.24 -9.65 -6.24
N THR A 134 -10.45 -10.58 -6.81
CA THR A 134 -9.00 -10.41 -6.87
C THR A 134 -8.63 -9.24 -7.78
N LEU A 135 -9.24 -9.13 -8.96
CA LEU A 135 -8.93 -8.05 -9.90
C LEU A 135 -9.27 -6.69 -9.30
N LEU A 136 -10.43 -6.57 -8.66
CA LEU A 136 -10.84 -5.37 -7.93
C LEU A 136 -9.87 -5.04 -6.79
N GLY A 137 -9.44 -6.05 -6.01
CA GLY A 137 -8.49 -5.88 -4.91
C GLY A 137 -7.13 -5.41 -5.40
N ARG A 138 -6.64 -5.96 -6.52
CA ARG A 138 -5.40 -5.52 -7.19
C ARG A 138 -5.52 -4.10 -7.72
N ALA A 139 -6.65 -3.75 -8.32
CA ALA A 139 -6.90 -2.38 -8.80
C ALA A 139 -6.93 -1.38 -7.64
N MET A 140 -7.61 -1.70 -6.54
CA MET A 140 -7.62 -0.87 -5.33
C MET A 140 -6.21 -0.72 -4.74
N GLY A 141 -5.45 -1.82 -4.62
CA GLY A 141 -4.07 -1.79 -4.15
C GLY A 141 -3.14 -0.96 -5.05
N ALA A 142 -3.28 -1.08 -6.37
CA ALA A 142 -2.53 -0.28 -7.33
C ALA A 142 -2.87 1.22 -7.23
N PHE A 143 -4.15 1.56 -7.01
CA PHE A 143 -4.56 2.95 -6.83
C PHE A 143 -3.99 3.54 -5.54
N VAL A 144 -4.11 2.81 -4.42
CA VAL A 144 -3.52 3.20 -3.13
C VAL A 144 -2.02 3.40 -3.25
N HIS A 145 -1.33 2.46 -3.92
CA HIS A 145 0.11 2.58 -4.16
C HIS A 145 0.45 3.82 -4.98
N HIS A 146 -0.30 4.10 -6.06
CA HIS A 146 -0.06 5.28 -6.87
C HIS A 146 -0.30 6.58 -6.07
N TYR A 147 -1.37 6.62 -5.27
CA TYR A 147 -1.63 7.73 -4.35
C TYR A 147 -0.49 7.93 -3.35
N ASP A 148 0.00 6.87 -2.72
CA ASP A 148 1.10 6.97 -1.74
C ASP A 148 2.43 7.36 -2.39
N SER A 149 2.69 6.88 -3.61
CA SER A 149 3.86 7.31 -4.39
C SER A 149 3.78 8.79 -4.78
N ALA A 150 2.62 9.25 -5.26
CA ALA A 150 2.40 10.65 -5.63
C ALA A 150 2.41 11.58 -4.40
N ARG A 151 1.96 11.08 -3.24
CA ARG A 151 2.08 11.76 -1.94
C ARG A 151 3.54 11.89 -1.49
N GLY A 152 4.37 10.90 -1.80
CA GLY A 152 5.76 10.82 -1.36
C GLY A 152 5.92 10.93 0.16
N GLU A 153 6.90 11.71 0.58
CA GLU A 153 7.18 11.98 2.01
C GLU A 153 6.31 13.10 2.60
N ASP A 154 5.46 13.75 1.81
CA ASP A 154 4.62 14.83 2.31
C ASP A 154 3.60 14.30 3.33
N ARG A 155 3.87 14.59 4.60
CA ARG A 155 3.03 14.23 5.73
C ARG A 155 1.86 15.20 5.94
N SER A 156 1.79 16.30 5.22
CA SER A 156 0.65 17.22 5.25
C SER A 156 -0.58 16.56 4.62
N ILE A 157 -0.38 15.77 3.58
CA ILE A 157 -1.41 14.98 2.92
C ILE A 157 -1.67 13.69 3.73
N PRO A 158 -2.92 13.36 4.09
CA PRO A 158 -3.26 12.10 4.76
C PRO A 158 -3.09 10.89 3.83
N PRO A 159 -2.84 9.68 4.39
CA PRO A 159 -3.07 8.43 3.66
C PRO A 159 -4.52 8.35 3.15
N LEU A 160 -4.74 7.68 2.01
CA LEU A 160 -6.06 7.60 1.37
C LEU A 160 -7.15 7.11 2.33
N ALA A 161 -6.87 6.06 3.11
CA ALA A 161 -7.79 5.53 4.10
C ALA A 161 -8.20 6.58 5.15
N VAL A 162 -7.27 7.41 5.64
CA VAL A 162 -7.56 8.44 6.65
C VAL A 162 -8.43 9.56 6.06
N TRP A 163 -8.22 9.90 4.79
CA TRP A 163 -9.09 10.86 4.11
C TRP A 163 -10.49 10.27 3.89
N ALA A 164 -10.59 9.10 3.27
CA ALA A 164 -11.85 8.48 2.86
C ALA A 164 -12.76 8.13 4.05
N ASN A 165 -12.15 7.65 5.14
CA ASN A 165 -12.85 7.13 6.32
C ASN A 165 -12.92 8.12 7.49
N ALA A 166 -12.48 9.37 7.32
CA ALA A 166 -12.66 10.40 8.35
C ALA A 166 -12.74 11.81 7.77
N LEU A 167 -11.64 12.34 7.22
CA LEU A 167 -11.55 13.79 6.92
C LEU A 167 -12.59 14.24 5.88
N ARG A 168 -12.95 13.38 4.93
CA ARG A 168 -14.00 13.64 3.93
C ARG A 168 -15.40 13.81 4.54
N ALA A 169 -15.66 13.16 5.67
CA ALA A 169 -16.98 13.13 6.30
C ALA A 169 -17.21 14.27 7.32
N LEU A 170 -16.17 15.07 7.59
CA LEU A 170 -16.24 16.23 8.47
C LEU A 170 -16.72 17.47 7.70
N ASP A 171 -17.80 18.06 8.19
CA ASP A 171 -18.37 19.33 7.72
C ASP A 171 -17.63 20.55 8.29
N ALA A 172 -17.95 21.74 7.77
CA ALA A 172 -17.32 22.99 8.20
C ALA A 172 -17.79 23.40 9.60
N GLU A 173 -19.03 23.06 9.94
CA GLU A 173 -19.70 23.43 11.19
C GLU A 173 -19.29 22.53 12.35
N GLY A 174 -18.81 21.32 12.08
CA GLY A 174 -18.44 20.33 13.07
C GLY A 174 -19.41 19.16 13.13
N THR A 175 -18.85 17.96 13.17
CA THR A 175 -19.60 16.71 13.11
C THR A 175 -19.66 16.07 14.49
N ASP A 176 -20.84 15.66 14.94
CA ASP A 176 -20.94 14.82 16.15
C ASP A 176 -20.16 13.53 15.94
N GLN A 177 -19.22 13.24 16.84
CA GLN A 177 -18.39 12.03 16.79
C GLN A 177 -19.23 10.75 16.68
N ARG A 178 -20.44 10.71 17.26
CA ARG A 178 -21.34 9.55 17.17
C ARG A 178 -21.90 9.33 15.76
N GLN A 179 -21.98 10.39 14.95
CA GLN A 179 -22.43 10.32 13.56
C GLN A 179 -21.31 9.98 12.58
N LEU A 180 -20.04 10.09 13.01
CA LEU A 180 -18.90 9.88 12.13
C LEU A 180 -18.93 8.47 11.51
N GLY A 181 -19.14 7.44 12.33
CA GLY A 181 -19.23 6.05 11.84
C GLY A 181 -20.32 5.86 10.79
N ARG A 182 -21.49 6.51 10.96
CA ARG A 182 -22.56 6.49 9.95
C ARG A 182 -22.16 7.21 8.67
N ARG A 183 -21.50 8.37 8.76
CA ARG A 183 -21.07 9.15 7.59
C ARG A 183 -19.95 8.49 6.79
N THR A 184 -19.13 7.66 7.43
CA THR A 184 -17.98 6.98 6.80
C THR A 184 -18.25 5.50 6.54
N VAL A 185 -19.36 4.97 7.06
CA VAL A 185 -19.68 3.54 7.11
C VAL A 185 -18.51 2.75 7.70
N THR A 186 -18.03 3.18 8.86
CA THR A 186 -16.96 2.51 9.60
C THR A 186 -17.38 2.23 11.02
N SER A 187 -16.74 1.25 11.65
CA SER A 187 -17.01 0.94 13.05
C SER A 187 -16.73 2.10 13.99
N LYS A 188 -17.43 2.06 15.14
CA LYS A 188 -17.19 3.00 16.24
C LYS A 188 -15.73 2.97 16.69
N ARG A 189 -15.12 1.77 16.77
CA ARG A 189 -13.71 1.59 17.14
C ARG A 189 -12.77 2.29 16.18
N VAL A 190 -12.98 2.10 14.87
CA VAL A 190 -12.16 2.74 13.83
C VAL A 190 -12.33 4.26 13.90
N ALA A 191 -13.57 4.75 14.00
CA ALA A 191 -13.86 6.18 14.10
C ALA A 191 -13.18 6.83 15.32
N GLU A 192 -13.25 6.21 16.50
CA GLU A 192 -12.60 6.72 17.72
C GLU A 192 -11.08 6.78 17.61
N VAL A 193 -10.45 5.72 17.09
CA VAL A 193 -8.99 5.66 16.90
C VAL A 193 -8.53 6.73 15.90
N VAL A 194 -9.26 6.90 14.79
CA VAL A 194 -8.90 7.87 13.76
C VAL A 194 -9.06 9.29 14.29
N VAL A 195 -10.15 9.62 14.98
CA VAL A 195 -10.35 10.94 15.59
C VAL A 195 -9.24 11.25 16.59
N SER A 196 -8.90 10.32 17.50
CA SER A 196 -7.81 10.53 18.46
C SER A 196 -6.46 10.78 17.77
N ARG A 197 -6.15 10.07 16.69
CA ARG A 197 -4.93 10.28 15.92
C ARG A 197 -4.91 11.61 15.17
N LEU A 198 -6.05 12.03 14.61
CA LEU A 198 -6.18 13.31 13.92
C LEU A 198 -6.06 14.49 14.89
N GLU A 199 -6.62 14.36 16.09
CA GLU A 199 -6.52 15.36 17.16
C GLU A 199 -5.07 15.52 17.63
N LYS A 200 -4.38 14.40 17.90
CA LYS A 200 -2.94 14.40 18.24
C LYS A 200 -2.05 15.01 17.15
N ARG A 201 -2.49 14.97 15.89
CA ARG A 201 -1.79 15.57 14.74
C ARG A 201 -2.24 17.01 14.47
N GLY A 202 -3.08 17.59 15.32
CA GLY A 202 -3.59 18.96 15.17
C GLY A 202 -4.47 19.18 13.94
N ARG A 203 -5.07 18.12 13.39
CA ARG A 203 -5.94 18.20 12.19
C ARG A 203 -7.41 18.35 12.54
N VAL A 204 -7.81 17.92 13.73
CA VAL A 204 -9.15 18.14 14.26
C VAL A 204 -9.06 18.65 15.69
N SER A 205 -10.06 19.41 16.12
CA SER A 205 -10.34 19.68 17.52
C SER A 205 -11.62 18.95 17.93
N VAL A 206 -11.71 18.53 19.19
CA VAL A 206 -12.91 17.91 19.74
C VAL A 206 -13.43 18.73 20.91
N GLU A 207 -14.63 19.29 20.76
CA GLU A 207 -15.26 20.13 21.78
C GLU A 207 -16.52 19.48 22.33
N ALA A 208 -16.74 19.62 23.64
CA ALA A 208 -17.98 19.19 24.28
C ALA A 208 -19.03 20.31 24.21
N LYS A 209 -20.01 20.21 23.31
CA LYS A 209 -21.08 21.21 23.12
C LYS A 209 -22.43 20.69 23.63
N ALA A 210 -23.22 21.57 24.24
CA ALA A 210 -24.61 21.27 24.54
C ALA A 210 -25.40 21.21 23.22
N THR A 211 -26.31 20.24 23.10
CA THR A 211 -27.15 20.07 21.89
C THR A 211 -28.62 20.06 22.32
N PRO A 212 -29.50 20.83 21.65
CA PRO A 212 -30.93 20.81 21.97
C PRO A 212 -31.50 19.39 21.94
N GLY A 213 -32.34 19.07 22.93
CA GLY A 213 -33.00 17.75 23.01
C GLY A 213 -32.11 16.58 23.46
N ARG A 214 -30.84 16.82 23.84
CA ARG A 214 -29.93 15.76 24.29
C ARG A 214 -29.52 15.93 25.75
N ARG A 215 -29.60 14.85 26.52
CA ARG A 215 -29.01 14.76 27.86
C ARG A 215 -27.49 14.64 27.74
N GLY A 216 -26.76 15.60 28.31
CA GLY A 216 -25.28 15.67 28.28
C GLY A 216 -24.71 16.40 27.06
N LYS A 217 -23.37 16.55 27.04
CA LYS A 217 -22.66 17.24 25.96
C LYS A 217 -22.33 16.28 24.80
N ALA A 218 -22.57 16.73 23.57
CA ALA A 218 -22.08 16.07 22.36
C ALA A 218 -20.59 16.38 22.16
N ARG A 219 -19.84 15.40 21.65
CA ARG A 219 -18.44 15.63 21.23
C ARG A 219 -18.45 16.01 19.77
N ILE A 220 -18.22 17.28 19.49
CA ILE A 220 -18.21 17.83 18.13
C ILE A 220 -16.78 17.85 17.63
N VAL A 221 -16.53 17.13 16.54
CA VAL A 221 -15.24 17.04 15.86
C VAL A 221 -15.22 18.12 14.77
N GLN A 222 -14.29 19.06 14.85
CA GLN A 222 -14.15 20.15 13.90
C GLN A 222 -12.80 20.08 13.19
N LEU A 223 -12.76 20.41 11.90
CA LEU A 223 -11.50 20.55 11.18
C LEU A 223 -10.77 21.81 11.66
N THR A 224 -9.48 21.67 11.97
CA THR A 224 -8.60 22.83 12.13
C THR A 224 -8.22 23.38 10.73
N PRO A 225 -7.59 24.56 10.63
CA PRO A 225 -7.04 25.03 9.36
C PRO A 225 -6.11 24.00 8.68
N THR A 226 -5.26 23.34 9.48
CA THR A 226 -4.40 22.25 9.03
C THR A 226 -5.21 21.04 8.56
N GLY A 227 -6.29 20.69 9.25
CA GLY A 227 -7.22 19.63 8.83
C GLY A 227 -7.90 19.91 7.50
N THR A 228 -8.38 21.14 7.31
CA THR A 228 -9.01 21.59 6.06
C THR A 228 -8.01 21.57 4.90
N ALA A 229 -6.80 22.07 5.13
CA ALA A 229 -5.73 22.01 4.13
C ALA A 229 -5.40 20.55 3.75
N ALA A 230 -5.25 19.67 4.74
CA ALA A 230 -4.99 18.24 4.53
C ALA A 230 -6.13 17.53 3.77
N ARG A 231 -7.39 17.82 4.10
CA ARG A 231 -8.56 17.30 3.39
C ARG A 231 -8.55 17.74 1.93
N ASN A 232 -8.37 19.03 1.68
CA ASN A 232 -8.41 19.59 0.33
C ASN A 232 -7.22 19.12 -0.52
N ALA A 233 -6.04 18.97 0.08
CA ALA A 233 -4.87 18.41 -0.61
C ALA A 233 -5.09 16.95 -1.02
N ALA A 234 -5.70 16.14 -0.14
CA ALA A 234 -6.05 14.75 -0.47
C ALA A 234 -7.09 14.67 -1.60
N VAL A 235 -8.12 15.53 -1.60
CA VAL A 235 -9.10 15.59 -2.71
C VAL A 235 -8.38 15.85 -4.04
N ARG A 236 -7.53 16.88 -4.09
CA ARG A 236 -6.75 17.18 -5.30
C ARG A 236 -5.85 16.03 -5.73
N LEU A 237 -5.19 15.37 -4.78
CA LEU A 237 -4.32 14.24 -5.09
C LEU A 237 -5.11 13.05 -5.63
N VAL A 238 -6.31 12.76 -5.11
CA VAL A 238 -7.20 11.74 -5.68
C VAL A 238 -7.56 12.09 -7.12
N ASP A 239 -7.90 13.35 -7.40
CA ASP A 239 -8.23 13.80 -8.76
C ASP A 239 -7.04 13.66 -9.71
N THR A 240 -5.83 14.07 -9.28
CA THR A 240 -4.59 13.89 -10.05
C THR A 240 -4.33 12.42 -10.36
N VAL A 241 -4.38 11.54 -9.35
CA VAL A 241 -4.13 10.10 -9.53
C VAL A 241 -5.15 9.47 -10.48
N GLN A 242 -6.43 9.88 -10.43
CA GLN A 242 -7.45 9.41 -11.37
C GLN A 242 -7.18 9.88 -12.80
N GLU A 243 -6.71 11.11 -12.98
CA GLU A 243 -6.36 11.65 -14.28
C GLU A 243 -5.15 10.92 -14.88
N ASP A 244 -4.11 10.68 -14.09
CA ASP A 244 -2.97 9.88 -14.51
C ASP A 244 -3.39 8.46 -14.92
N TRP A 245 -4.38 7.88 -14.24
CA TRP A 245 -4.95 6.59 -14.62
C TRP A 245 -5.69 6.64 -15.95
N ARG A 246 -6.43 7.72 -16.25
CA ARG A 246 -7.06 7.92 -17.57
C ARG A 246 -6.01 8.02 -18.67
N GLN A 247 -4.89 8.68 -18.40
CA GLN A 247 -3.80 8.79 -19.38
C GLN A 247 -3.11 7.43 -19.57
N ARG A 248 -2.79 6.73 -18.48
CA ARG A 248 -2.05 5.46 -18.50
C ARG A 248 -2.86 4.28 -19.04
N PHE A 249 -4.14 4.18 -18.71
CA PHE A 249 -4.99 3.02 -19.02
C PHE A 249 -6.07 3.32 -20.06
N SER A 250 -5.94 4.45 -20.76
CA SER A 250 -6.93 5.06 -21.67
C SER A 250 -8.14 5.68 -20.95
N ASN A 251 -8.50 6.89 -21.39
CA ASN A 251 -9.65 7.61 -20.86
C ASN A 251 -10.94 6.81 -21.05
N ALA A 252 -11.15 6.26 -22.25
CA ALA A 252 -12.32 5.44 -22.54
C ALA A 252 -12.40 4.18 -21.67
N GLY A 253 -11.26 3.54 -21.35
CA GLY A 253 -11.21 2.39 -20.46
C GLY A 253 -11.62 2.74 -19.03
N ILE A 254 -11.05 3.80 -18.47
CA ILE A 254 -11.37 4.26 -17.11
C ILE A 254 -12.80 4.76 -16.98
N VAL A 255 -13.34 5.46 -17.98
CA VAL A 255 -14.75 5.88 -18.00
C VAL A 255 -15.67 4.66 -17.98
N ARG A 256 -15.43 3.65 -18.82
CA ARG A 256 -16.24 2.42 -18.81
C ARG A 256 -16.17 1.66 -17.49
N LEU A 257 -14.98 1.59 -16.88
CA LEU A 257 -14.81 0.96 -15.57
C LEU A 257 -15.62 1.71 -14.49
N HIS A 258 -15.53 3.04 -14.48
CA HIS A 258 -16.27 3.89 -13.56
C HIS A 258 -17.78 3.68 -13.71
N GLU A 259 -18.31 3.75 -14.93
CA GLU A 259 -19.74 3.51 -15.22
C GLU A 259 -20.21 2.10 -14.85
N ALA A 260 -19.37 1.07 -15.07
CA ALA A 260 -19.69 -0.30 -14.69
C ALA A 260 -19.78 -0.43 -13.16
N LEU A 261 -18.82 0.11 -12.42
CA LEU A 261 -18.81 0.07 -10.96
C LEU A 261 -19.94 0.92 -10.38
N SER A 262 -20.20 2.11 -10.91
CA SER A 262 -21.32 2.96 -10.46
C SER A 262 -22.66 2.25 -10.59
N ARG A 263 -22.90 1.53 -11.70
CA ARG A 263 -24.13 0.74 -11.86
C ARG A 263 -24.29 -0.38 -10.84
N VAL A 264 -23.19 -1.02 -10.43
CA VAL A 264 -23.22 -2.01 -9.35
C VAL A 264 -23.52 -1.32 -8.01
N VAL A 265 -22.81 -0.23 -7.70
CA VAL A 265 -22.97 0.51 -6.44
C VAL A 265 -24.37 1.11 -6.29
N ASP A 266 -24.97 1.62 -7.37
CA ASP A 266 -26.35 2.15 -7.39
C ASP A 266 -27.40 1.10 -7.04
N ARG A 267 -27.09 -0.20 -7.18
CA ARG A 267 -27.98 -1.31 -6.87
C ARG A 267 -27.76 -1.88 -5.47
N LEU A 268 -26.73 -1.43 -4.76
CA LEU A 268 -26.50 -1.87 -3.38
C LEU A 268 -27.58 -1.28 -2.46
N PRO A 269 -28.16 -2.08 -1.55
CA PRO A 269 -29.22 -1.60 -0.67
C PRO A 269 -28.68 -0.72 0.48
N VAL A 270 -27.37 -0.74 0.71
CA VAL A 270 -26.67 0.07 1.73
C VAL A 270 -25.50 0.83 1.12
N GLU A 271 -25.17 1.97 1.72
CA GLU A 271 -23.88 2.62 1.54
C GLU A 271 -22.79 1.75 2.20
N LEU A 272 -21.67 1.57 1.51
CA LEU A 272 -20.51 0.83 2.01
C LEU A 272 -19.30 1.77 2.16
N PRO A 273 -18.29 1.42 2.96
CA PRO A 273 -17.17 2.31 3.21
C PRO A 273 -16.43 2.70 1.92
N HIS A 274 -16.06 3.98 1.82
CA HIS A 274 -15.30 4.52 0.68
C HIS A 274 -13.82 4.09 0.68
N HIS A 275 -13.38 3.38 1.72
CA HIS A 275 -12.11 2.66 1.72
C HIS A 275 -12.17 1.48 2.70
N VAL A 276 -12.02 0.25 2.18
CA VAL A 276 -11.88 -0.97 3.00
C VAL A 276 -10.72 -0.82 4.00
N THR A 277 -10.98 -1.07 5.27
CA THR A 277 -9.97 -0.94 6.34
C THR A 277 -9.95 -2.24 7.13
N GLY A 278 -8.76 -2.83 7.29
CA GLY A 278 -8.59 -3.98 8.16
C GLY A 278 -8.68 -3.58 9.64
N TYR A 279 -9.12 -4.52 10.47
CA TYR A 279 -9.37 -4.31 11.90
C TYR A 279 -8.19 -4.68 12.79
N GLY A 280 -7.05 -5.00 12.16
CA GLY A 280 -5.78 -5.33 12.80
C GLY A 280 -5.36 -6.75 12.49
N ALA A 281 -4.19 -7.17 13.01
CA ALA A 281 -3.64 -8.50 12.71
C ALA A 281 -4.50 -9.66 13.25
N GLY A 282 -5.36 -9.41 14.24
CA GLY A 282 -6.26 -10.42 14.81
C GLY A 282 -7.63 -10.50 14.16
N ASP A 283 -7.93 -9.64 13.19
CA ASP A 283 -9.22 -9.60 12.50
C ASP A 283 -8.99 -9.39 10.99
N PRO A 284 -8.94 -10.48 10.21
CA PRO A 284 -8.71 -10.44 8.77
C PRO A 284 -9.98 -10.09 7.98
N SER A 285 -11.13 -9.92 8.66
CA SER A 285 -12.37 -9.54 8.01
C SER A 285 -12.26 -8.14 7.43
N VAL A 286 -12.94 -7.93 6.31
CA VAL A 286 -13.15 -6.58 5.79
C VAL A 286 -14.26 -5.89 6.59
N THR A 287 -15.18 -6.67 7.17
CA THR A 287 -16.46 -6.29 7.79
C THR A 287 -16.37 -5.95 9.28
N GLY A 288 -15.23 -6.19 9.94
CA GLY A 288 -15.01 -5.88 11.35
C GLY A 288 -15.61 -6.89 12.31
N GLY A 289 -15.42 -8.17 12.02
CA GLY A 289 -15.93 -9.29 12.78
C GLY A 289 -16.65 -10.28 11.88
N ASP A 290 -17.72 -10.85 12.41
CA ASP A 290 -18.55 -11.79 11.67
C ASP A 290 -19.54 -11.06 10.74
N TYR A 291 -20.07 -11.82 9.79
CA TYR A 291 -21.17 -11.41 8.94
C TYR A 291 -22.51 -11.45 9.71
N VAL A 292 -23.35 -10.42 9.52
CA VAL A 292 -24.71 -10.36 10.06
C VAL A 292 -25.72 -10.62 8.94
N LEU A 293 -26.61 -11.59 9.15
CA LEU A 293 -27.68 -11.96 8.21
C LEU A 293 -28.67 -10.81 8.00
N GLU A 294 -29.32 -10.82 6.83
CA GLU A 294 -30.40 -9.88 6.56
C GLU A 294 -31.56 -10.05 7.55
N ASP A 295 -32.12 -8.93 8.00
CA ASP A 295 -33.38 -8.88 8.73
C ASP A 295 -34.48 -8.41 7.76
N PRO A 296 -35.46 -9.26 7.42
CA PRO A 296 -36.54 -8.90 6.51
C PRO A 296 -37.58 -7.96 7.14
N GLY A 297 -37.50 -7.64 8.44
CA GLY A 297 -38.51 -6.85 9.15
C GLY A 297 -38.73 -5.45 8.60
N PRO A 298 -39.70 -4.67 9.12
CA PRO A 298 -39.76 -3.24 8.89
C PRO A 298 -38.90 -2.49 9.93
N PRO A 299 -37.85 -1.73 9.54
CA PRO A 299 -37.31 -1.59 8.18
C PRO A 299 -36.41 -2.77 7.78
N ARG A 300 -36.39 -3.11 6.48
CA ARG A 300 -35.52 -4.18 5.97
C ARG A 300 -34.07 -3.80 6.25
N ILE A 301 -33.33 -4.68 6.93
CA ILE A 301 -31.91 -4.50 7.20
C ILE A 301 -31.14 -5.48 6.32
N PRO A 302 -30.44 -5.00 5.28
CA PRO A 302 -29.62 -5.87 4.46
C PRO A 302 -28.49 -6.52 5.26
N ALA A 303 -27.98 -7.60 4.71
CA ALA A 303 -26.72 -8.19 5.12
C ALA A 303 -25.62 -7.14 5.28
N HIS A 304 -24.87 -7.19 6.38
CA HIS A 304 -23.82 -6.21 6.69
C HIS A 304 -22.73 -6.79 7.58
N GLY A 305 -21.62 -6.07 7.71
CA GLY A 305 -20.58 -6.40 8.67
C GLY A 305 -20.98 -6.08 10.09
N GLN A 306 -20.64 -6.94 11.05
CA GLN A 306 -21.01 -6.84 12.46
C GLN A 306 -20.77 -5.45 13.07
N ASP A 307 -19.63 -4.84 12.75
CA ASP A 307 -19.21 -3.59 13.35
C ASP A 307 -19.61 -2.35 12.54
N TRP A 308 -20.20 -2.52 11.36
CA TRP A 308 -20.57 -1.42 10.47
C TRP A 308 -21.97 -0.91 10.76
N PRO A 309 -22.17 0.42 10.84
CA PRO A 309 -23.50 0.98 10.88
C PRO A 309 -24.20 0.72 9.54
N VAL A 310 -25.45 0.26 9.60
CA VAL A 310 -26.30 0.13 8.42
C VAL A 310 -26.76 1.51 7.98
N VAL A 311 -26.39 1.90 6.76
CA VAL A 311 -26.79 3.16 6.13
C VAL A 311 -27.52 2.81 4.85
N ILE A 312 -28.85 2.96 4.85
CA ILE A 312 -29.67 2.68 3.67
C ILE A 312 -29.31 3.65 2.55
N ARG A 313 -29.09 3.10 1.35
CA ARG A 313 -28.82 3.91 0.16
C ARG A 313 -30.15 4.44 -0.39
N GLU A 314 -30.24 5.76 -0.56
CA GLU A 314 -31.39 6.37 -1.23
C GLU A 314 -31.39 6.03 -2.73
N PRO A 315 -32.54 5.63 -3.32
CA PRO A 315 -32.67 5.43 -4.75
C PRO A 315 -32.24 6.68 -5.55
N GLY A 316 -31.34 6.50 -6.52
CA GLY A 316 -30.80 7.62 -7.30
C GLY A 316 -29.71 8.44 -6.61
N SER A 317 -29.23 8.00 -5.43
CA SER A 317 -27.98 8.51 -4.85
C SER A 317 -26.86 8.43 -5.90
N ALA A 318 -26.08 9.49 -6.04
CA ALA A 318 -25.22 9.64 -7.21
C ALA A 318 -23.92 8.84 -7.08
N ALA A 319 -23.96 7.50 -7.19
CA ALA A 319 -22.74 6.70 -7.25
C ALA A 319 -21.83 7.11 -8.42
N ARG A 320 -22.40 7.70 -9.48
CA ARG A 320 -21.67 8.34 -10.57
C ARG A 320 -20.74 9.49 -10.14
N HIS A 321 -20.93 10.06 -8.96
CA HIS A 321 -20.09 11.13 -8.42
C HIS A 321 -19.03 10.60 -7.45
N LEU A 322 -19.04 9.29 -7.15
CA LEU A 322 -18.02 8.69 -6.32
C LEU A 322 -16.70 8.60 -7.09
N PRO A 323 -15.56 8.87 -6.43
CA PRO A 323 -14.25 8.64 -7.03
C PRO A 323 -14.02 7.14 -7.22
N LEU A 324 -13.20 6.78 -8.22
CA LEU A 324 -12.84 5.40 -8.54
C LEU A 324 -12.43 4.55 -7.32
N PRO A 325 -11.56 5.00 -6.39
CA PRO A 325 -11.25 4.21 -5.19
C PRO A 325 -12.45 3.93 -4.29
N ALA A 326 -13.43 4.84 -4.21
CA ALA A 326 -14.64 4.61 -3.43
C ALA A 326 -15.53 3.56 -4.10
N LEU A 327 -15.69 3.63 -5.42
CA LEU A 327 -16.44 2.63 -6.19
C LEU A 327 -15.81 1.23 -6.06
N LEU A 328 -14.49 1.12 -6.22
CA LEU A 328 -13.75 -0.13 -6.02
C LEU A 328 -13.95 -0.67 -4.60
N SER A 329 -13.84 0.20 -3.59
CA SER A 329 -14.00 -0.16 -2.19
C SER A 329 -15.40 -0.72 -1.90
N GLN A 330 -16.45 -0.07 -2.39
CA GLN A 330 -17.82 -0.51 -2.13
C GLN A 330 -18.14 -1.84 -2.82
N VAL A 331 -17.72 -2.03 -4.07
CA VAL A 331 -17.94 -3.31 -4.77
C VAL A 331 -17.14 -4.43 -4.08
N LEU A 332 -15.91 -4.17 -3.64
CA LEU A 332 -15.12 -5.13 -2.86
C LEU A 332 -15.78 -5.49 -1.53
N ALA A 333 -16.28 -4.50 -0.80
CA ALA A 333 -16.98 -4.72 0.46
C ALA A 333 -18.27 -5.53 0.25
N ALA A 334 -19.02 -5.28 -0.82
CA ALA A 334 -20.22 -6.05 -1.17
C ALA A 334 -19.87 -7.52 -1.45
N PHE A 335 -18.85 -7.78 -2.27
CA PHE A 335 -18.36 -9.15 -2.50
C PHE A 335 -17.90 -9.84 -1.22
N ALA A 336 -17.23 -9.11 -0.32
CA ALA A 336 -16.79 -9.67 0.95
C ALA A 336 -17.99 -10.07 1.82
N ILE A 337 -19.01 -9.22 1.91
CA ILE A 337 -20.27 -9.51 2.64
C ILE A 337 -20.95 -10.76 2.06
N ASP A 338 -21.14 -10.82 0.73
CA ASP A 338 -21.81 -11.94 0.07
C ASP A 338 -21.01 -13.25 0.21
N TYR A 339 -19.67 -13.19 0.17
CA TYR A 339 -18.83 -14.37 0.35
C TYR A 339 -18.82 -14.85 1.82
N GLU A 340 -18.65 -13.93 2.77
CA GLU A 340 -18.57 -14.25 4.20
C GLU A 340 -19.91 -14.78 4.74
N ARG A 341 -21.03 -14.44 4.10
CA ARG A 341 -22.35 -15.06 4.32
C ARG A 341 -22.30 -16.58 4.24
N GLU A 342 -21.51 -17.13 3.31
CA GLU A 342 -21.39 -18.58 3.09
C GLU A 342 -20.55 -19.28 4.17
N ARG A 343 -19.96 -18.53 5.11
CA ARG A 343 -19.11 -19.04 6.21
C ARG A 343 -17.90 -19.86 5.73
N LEU A 344 -17.40 -19.56 4.53
CA LEU A 344 -16.23 -20.20 3.91
C LEU A 344 -14.90 -19.49 4.28
N GLY A 345 -14.86 -18.84 5.44
CA GLY A 345 -13.77 -17.95 5.85
C GLY A 345 -13.83 -16.56 5.20
N HIS A 346 -12.74 -15.81 5.34
CA HIS A 346 -12.67 -14.42 4.84
C HIS A 346 -12.19 -14.36 3.39
N LEU A 347 -12.90 -13.59 2.57
CA LEU A 347 -12.59 -13.42 1.15
C LEU A 347 -11.14 -12.98 0.92
N SER A 348 -10.62 -12.10 1.80
CA SER A 348 -9.24 -11.60 1.74
C SER A 348 -8.20 -12.73 1.86
N VAL A 349 -8.45 -13.69 2.75
CA VAL A 349 -7.58 -14.85 3.00
C VAL A 349 -7.70 -15.85 1.86
N VAL A 350 -8.93 -16.15 1.43
CA VAL A 350 -9.18 -17.14 0.37
C VAL A 350 -8.58 -16.67 -0.96
N SER A 351 -8.89 -15.44 -1.35
CA SER A 351 -8.47 -14.88 -2.64
C SER A 351 -6.98 -14.57 -2.75
N ASN A 352 -6.28 -14.33 -1.63
CA ASN A 352 -4.88 -13.94 -1.67
C ASN A 352 -3.91 -15.01 -1.17
N PHE A 353 -4.37 -15.93 -0.33
CA PHE A 353 -3.53 -16.95 0.29
C PHE A 353 -3.99 -18.35 -0.08
N LEU A 354 -5.20 -18.77 0.34
CA LEU A 354 -5.62 -20.17 0.20
C LEU A 354 -5.73 -20.63 -1.26
N ARG A 355 -6.07 -19.74 -2.20
CA ARG A 355 -6.08 -20.11 -3.64
C ARG A 355 -4.74 -20.60 -4.18
N PHE A 356 -3.64 -20.33 -3.47
CA PHE A 356 -2.30 -20.74 -3.86
C PHE A 356 -1.80 -21.92 -3.03
N VAL A 357 -2.60 -22.37 -2.06
CA VAL A 357 -2.31 -23.55 -1.25
C VAL A 357 -3.07 -24.71 -1.87
N GLY A 358 -2.35 -25.56 -2.62
CA GLY A 358 -2.93 -26.81 -3.14
C GLY A 358 -3.24 -27.77 -1.99
N ASP A 359 -4.08 -28.77 -2.26
CA ASP A 359 -4.49 -29.78 -1.26
C ASP A 359 -3.29 -30.54 -0.66
N GLU A 360 -2.22 -30.68 -1.44
CA GLU A 360 -0.93 -31.28 -1.06
C GLU A 360 -0.10 -30.38 -0.11
N GLY A 361 -0.48 -29.11 0.06
CA GLY A 361 0.29 -28.08 0.76
C GLY A 361 1.30 -27.34 -0.13
N VAL A 362 1.86 -26.23 0.39
CA VAL A 362 2.98 -25.49 -0.24
C VAL A 362 4.19 -25.62 0.68
N THR A 363 5.34 -26.00 0.13
CA THR A 363 6.60 -26.17 0.88
C THR A 363 7.43 -24.90 0.96
#